data_AF-A0A1Y2AV35-F1
#
_entry.id   AF-A0A1Y2AV35-F1
#
_cell.length_a   1.000
_cell.length_b   1.000
_cell.length_c   1.000
_cell.angle_alpha   90.00
_cell.angle_beta   90.00
_cell.angle_gamma   90.00
#
_symmetry.space_group_name_H-M   'P 1'
#
loop_
_entity.id
_entity.type
_entity.pdbx_description
1 polymer ?
#
loop_
_entity_poly.entity_id
_entity_poly.type
_entity_poly.pdbx_seq_one_letter_code
_entity_poly.pdbx_strand_id
1 'polypeptide(L)'
;MSRLAVGTTLRITRSRIISLKAQAPAPTPCSRPPVRQIHMSLPARRPQPAQSSQSSRSKSTPPDNDPMAQRSYRSAFILQTINYVLSGLLAMGVGYGICAITYPPPVITTLAPSEFSKEYHSKNQPVYGNREDYMQAIKELKTLFAGEDGRVSTDAEDLETHGVSDWSYHEEKRPTVVVWVKSTEEVQRIVLIAQKWRVPITPFAGGTSLEGHFSNPYGGISLDLSLMDKIIRISEADGDATVQPGVKWEDLNAYLAQKGVPLFFPLDPGPGATIGGMVGTGCSGTNAVRYGTAKAEWFLNLTVVLPTGEVIKTRSEARKSSAGWDATKLFIGAEGTLGIVTEATLRLAPLLPTKVAVVTFKGVEEAVRAATEVVNAGFPVQCIEFLDARTMNAINLNGSLAKKYNEEPSLFIKFQGSDSAMSDVAKEVQVLVKKHGGANFSFSKNDKEAQELWQGRKAALWSVLALKDGARVWTTDVCVPISKLPRLVEETTEDFDKRGIIACHFGHVGDGNVHSLALFSNDTELEIVKEGVHEMVHRAIRLGGTCTGEHGVGIGKVEYLEEELGEGTVGLMETVKRTIDPLNIFNPGKIYPNIKPSRRG
;
A
#
# COMPACT_ATOMS: atom_id res chain seq x y z
N MET A 1 -22.75 -43.99 15.50
CA MET A 1 -22.36 -45.04 14.51
C MET A 1 -21.36 -44.38 13.55
N SER A 2 -20.05 -44.40 13.85
CA SER A 2 -19.07 -45.42 13.39
C SER A 2 -18.83 -45.28 11.88
N ARG A 3 -17.76 -44.64 11.39
CA ARG A 3 -16.38 -45.16 11.13
C ARG A 3 -15.84 -44.29 9.95
N LEU A 4 -14.56 -44.08 9.64
CA LEU A 4 -13.29 -44.72 9.99
C LEU A 4 -12.15 -43.76 9.57
N ALA A 5 -11.16 -43.57 10.45
CA ALA A 5 -9.87 -42.97 10.14
C ALA A 5 -8.92 -44.03 9.58
N VAL A 6 -8.04 -43.67 8.64
CA VAL A 6 -6.93 -44.52 8.18
C VAL A 6 -5.63 -43.74 8.35
N GLY A 7 -4.90 -44.11 9.40
CA GLY A 7 -3.50 -43.73 9.61
C GLY A 7 -2.58 -44.68 8.86
N THR A 8 -1.54 -44.14 8.23
CA THR A 8 -0.50 -44.92 7.55
C THR A 8 0.80 -44.79 8.34
N THR A 9 1.25 -45.90 8.92
CA THR A 9 2.50 -46.01 9.67
C THR A 9 3.60 -46.53 8.74
N LEU A 10 4.62 -45.72 8.46
CA LEU A 10 5.80 -46.17 7.69
C LEU A 10 6.91 -46.68 8.64
N ARG A 11 7.32 -47.93 8.43
CA ARG A 11 8.45 -48.59 9.10
C ARG A 11 9.79 -48.05 8.56
N ILE A 12 10.68 -47.65 9.47
CA ILE A 12 12.06 -47.27 9.17
C ILE A 12 12.96 -48.50 9.37
N THR A 13 13.67 -48.92 8.32
CA THR A 13 14.76 -49.90 8.38
C THR A 13 16.10 -49.19 8.57
N ARG A 14 16.87 -49.64 9.57
CA ARG A 14 18.25 -49.21 9.83
C ARG A 14 19.20 -49.78 8.78
N SER A 15 20.11 -48.97 8.24
CA SER A 15 21.31 -49.43 7.54
C SER A 15 22.50 -48.51 7.82
N ARG A 16 23.67 -49.14 7.84
CA ARG A 16 24.89 -48.78 8.56
C ARG A 16 25.72 -47.67 7.91
N ILE A 17 26.40 -46.97 8.82
CA ILE A 17 27.56 -46.07 8.75
C ILE A 17 28.62 -46.51 7.72
N ILE A 18 29.07 -45.56 6.89
CA ILE A 18 30.45 -45.47 6.40
C ILE A 18 30.92 -44.02 6.58
N SER A 19 31.98 -43.86 7.38
CA SER A 19 32.65 -42.59 7.69
C SER A 19 33.73 -42.32 6.64
N LEU A 20 33.68 -41.15 5.99
CA LEU A 20 34.79 -40.60 5.22
C LEU A 20 35.14 -39.22 5.82
N LYS A 21 36.25 -39.19 6.56
CA LYS A 21 36.92 -37.97 7.03
C LYS A 21 37.62 -37.31 5.83
N ALA A 22 37.24 -36.09 5.49
CA ALA A 22 38.05 -35.19 4.67
C ALA A 22 38.53 -34.03 5.56
N GLN A 23 39.85 -33.92 5.71
CA GLN A 23 40.54 -32.82 6.39
C GLN A 23 40.52 -31.58 5.48
N ALA A 24 40.01 -30.46 5.99
CA ALA A 24 40.19 -29.15 5.38
C ALA A 24 41.33 -28.39 6.08
N PRO A 25 42.22 -27.70 5.35
CA PRO A 25 43.35 -26.97 5.94
C PRO A 25 42.90 -25.63 6.55
N ALA A 26 43.60 -25.24 7.62
CA ALA A 26 43.37 -24.00 8.37
C ALA A 26 43.72 -22.74 7.55
N PRO A 27 43.00 -21.61 7.71
CA PRO A 27 43.33 -20.37 7.04
C PRO A 27 44.44 -19.60 7.77
N THR A 28 45.44 -19.17 7.01
CA THR A 28 46.52 -18.26 7.42
C THR A 28 45.99 -16.84 7.65
N PRO A 29 46.52 -16.06 8.62
CA PRO A 29 46.04 -14.72 8.90
C PRO A 29 46.57 -13.71 7.87
N CYS A 30 45.68 -13.00 7.19
CA CYS A 30 46.01 -11.93 6.28
C CYS A 30 46.15 -10.60 7.06
N SER A 31 47.36 -10.05 7.09
CA SER A 31 47.70 -8.75 7.70
C SER A 31 47.07 -7.58 6.93
N ARG A 32 46.26 -6.76 7.60
CA ARG A 32 45.70 -5.51 7.05
C ARG A 32 46.78 -4.42 6.97
N PRO A 33 46.88 -3.64 5.88
CA PRO A 33 47.66 -2.41 5.85
C PRO A 33 46.90 -1.27 6.56
N PRO A 34 47.60 -0.22 7.05
CA PRO A 34 47.00 0.81 7.89
C PRO A 34 46.07 1.75 7.11
N VAL A 35 44.91 2.02 7.70
CA VAL A 35 43.95 3.02 7.23
C VAL A 35 44.49 4.41 7.56
N ARG A 36 44.75 5.24 6.54
CA ARG A 36 44.99 6.68 6.71
C ARG A 36 43.70 7.37 7.15
N GLN A 37 43.66 7.89 8.38
CA GLN A 37 42.65 8.86 8.80
C GLN A 37 42.84 10.16 8.03
N ILE A 38 41.83 10.56 7.25
CA ILE A 38 41.73 11.90 6.68
C ILE A 38 40.91 12.74 7.65
N HIS A 39 41.57 13.62 8.40
CA HIS A 39 40.90 14.66 9.17
C HIS A 39 40.41 15.76 8.23
N MET A 40 39.09 15.89 8.06
CA MET A 40 38.48 17.10 7.51
C MET A 40 38.23 18.10 8.64
N SER A 41 39.00 19.18 8.66
CA SER A 41 38.81 20.34 9.54
C SER A 41 37.78 21.30 8.95
N LEU A 42 36.67 21.56 9.66
CA LEU A 42 35.71 22.63 9.37
C LEU A 42 36.27 23.99 9.83
N PRO A 43 36.11 25.09 9.07
CA PRO A 43 36.61 26.40 9.47
C PRO A 43 35.71 27.10 10.49
N ALA A 44 36.36 27.70 11.51
CA ALA A 44 35.74 28.44 12.61
C ALA A 44 35.24 29.84 12.20
N ARG A 45 34.10 30.26 12.79
CA ARG A 45 33.54 31.63 12.71
C ARG A 45 34.46 32.66 13.37
N ARG A 46 34.68 33.81 12.70
CA ARG A 46 35.31 35.01 13.28
C ARG A 46 34.29 35.92 14.00
N PRO A 47 34.67 36.61 15.09
CA PRO A 47 33.81 37.56 15.80
C PRO A 47 33.91 38.99 15.25
N GLN A 48 32.83 39.77 15.36
CA GLN A 48 32.80 41.22 15.08
C GLN A 48 33.10 42.05 16.35
N PRO A 49 33.80 43.20 16.24
CA PRO A 49 34.10 44.06 17.38
C PRO A 49 33.07 45.19 17.58
N ALA A 50 32.86 45.55 18.86
CA ALA A 50 32.12 46.71 19.30
C ALA A 50 32.97 47.98 19.25
N GLN A 51 32.39 49.12 18.84
CA GLN A 51 32.93 50.44 19.16
C GLN A 51 31.82 51.47 19.44
N SER A 52 32.01 52.14 20.57
CA SER A 52 31.34 53.33 21.08
C SER A 52 31.96 54.60 20.49
N SER A 53 31.16 55.64 20.25
CA SER A 53 31.66 57.02 20.20
C SER A 53 30.61 58.02 20.69
N GLN A 54 30.97 58.75 21.74
CA GLN A 54 30.30 59.97 22.19
C GLN A 54 30.63 61.14 21.24
N SER A 55 29.69 62.06 21.02
CA SER A 55 30.02 63.45 20.66
C SER A 55 29.02 64.43 21.26
N SER A 56 29.56 65.44 21.92
CA SER A 56 28.91 66.59 22.54
C SER A 56 28.41 67.62 21.53
N ARG A 57 27.35 68.37 21.85
CA ARG A 57 27.13 69.75 21.37
C ARG A 57 26.17 70.56 22.25
N SER A 58 26.41 71.86 22.21
CA SER A 58 26.08 72.95 23.13
C SER A 58 24.60 73.27 23.35
N LYS A 59 24.28 73.69 24.58
CA LYS A 59 23.01 74.31 24.97
C LYS A 59 22.96 75.78 24.53
N SER A 60 21.99 76.14 23.71
CA SER A 60 21.45 77.50 23.60
C SER A 60 20.10 77.54 24.32
N THR A 61 19.91 78.49 25.23
CA THR A 61 18.66 78.78 25.94
C THR A 61 17.57 79.30 24.99
N PRO A 62 16.30 78.82 25.09
CA PRO A 62 15.16 79.44 24.43
C PRO A 62 14.40 80.40 25.39
N PRO A 63 13.61 81.36 24.85
CA PRO A 63 12.83 82.30 25.64
C PRO A 63 11.47 81.74 26.06
N ASP A 64 10.98 82.30 27.17
CA ASP A 64 9.65 82.39 27.75
C ASP A 64 8.54 81.37 27.45
N ASN A 65 7.96 80.89 28.56
CA ASN A 65 6.87 79.93 28.70
C ASN A 65 5.51 80.53 28.29
N ASP A 66 4.99 80.15 27.12
CA ASP A 66 3.55 80.18 26.83
C ASP A 66 2.97 78.74 26.80
N PRO A 67 2.15 78.36 27.79
CA PRO A 67 1.56 77.01 27.88
C PRO A 67 0.50 76.72 26.81
N MET A 68 -0.07 77.72 26.12
CA MET A 68 -1.01 77.49 25.01
C MET A 68 -0.32 77.07 23.71
N ALA A 69 0.86 77.63 23.42
CA ALA A 69 1.64 77.30 22.22
C ALA A 69 2.18 75.85 22.23
N GLN A 70 2.63 75.35 23.39
CA GLN A 70 3.18 73.99 23.52
C GLN A 70 2.13 72.88 23.37
N ARG A 71 0.88 73.13 23.76
CA ARG A 71 -0.21 72.15 23.63
C ARG A 71 -0.64 71.98 22.18
N SER A 72 -0.63 73.07 21.41
CA SER A 72 -0.91 73.09 19.97
C SER A 72 0.22 72.43 19.17
N TYR A 73 1.48 72.67 19.53
CA TYR A 73 2.64 72.05 18.87
C TYR A 73 2.74 70.53 19.09
N ARG A 74 2.46 70.04 20.32
CA ARG A 74 2.45 68.61 20.63
C ARG A 74 1.33 67.86 19.91
N SER A 75 0.15 68.45 19.82
CA SER A 75 -0.98 67.83 19.11
C SER A 75 -0.75 67.82 17.60
N ALA A 76 -0.18 68.88 17.03
CA ALA A 76 0.25 68.91 15.62
C ALA A 76 1.32 67.86 15.30
N PHE A 77 2.33 67.70 16.18
CA PHE A 77 3.40 66.72 15.98
C PHE A 77 2.91 65.27 16.09
N ILE A 78 1.98 64.98 17.03
CA ILE A 78 1.37 63.65 17.17
C ILE A 78 0.51 63.32 15.94
N LEU A 79 -0.33 64.27 15.48
CA LEU A 79 -1.14 64.09 14.26
C LEU A 79 -0.26 63.88 13.03
N GLN A 80 0.84 64.61 12.91
CA GLN A 80 1.78 64.46 11.81
C GLN A 80 2.50 63.11 11.84
N THR A 81 2.88 62.63 13.03
CA THR A 81 3.50 61.31 13.22
C THR A 81 2.51 60.18 12.89
N ILE A 82 1.26 60.29 13.34
CA ILE A 82 0.18 59.34 13.02
C ILE A 82 -0.06 59.31 11.51
N ASN A 83 -0.07 60.48 10.86
CA ASN A 83 -0.21 60.56 9.40
C ASN A 83 0.96 59.89 8.69
N TYR A 84 2.20 60.07 9.11
CA TYR A 84 3.35 59.39 8.50
C TYR A 84 3.31 57.87 8.70
N VAL A 85 2.88 57.38 9.87
CA VAL A 85 2.74 55.93 10.14
C VAL A 85 1.60 55.34 9.31
N LEU A 86 0.44 56.00 9.24
CA LEU A 86 -0.68 55.58 8.38
C LEU A 86 -0.30 55.62 6.90
N SER A 87 0.42 56.66 6.46
CA SER A 87 0.92 56.76 5.08
C SER A 87 1.90 55.63 4.77
N GLY A 88 2.79 55.29 5.71
CA GLY A 88 3.74 54.19 5.57
C GLY A 88 3.06 52.83 5.52
N LEU A 89 2.06 52.59 6.38
CA LEU A 89 1.25 51.37 6.37
C LEU A 89 0.41 51.24 5.10
N LEU A 90 -0.16 52.35 4.61
CA LEU A 90 -0.90 52.38 3.35
C LEU A 90 0.05 52.13 2.16
N ALA A 91 1.24 52.74 2.14
CA ALA A 91 2.23 52.53 1.09
C ALA A 91 2.79 51.09 1.11
N MET A 92 2.98 50.48 2.29
CA MET A 92 3.34 49.07 2.40
C MET A 92 2.18 48.14 2.01
N GLY A 93 0.94 48.46 2.39
CA GLY A 93 -0.25 47.69 2.01
C GLY A 93 -0.55 47.76 0.51
N VAL A 94 -0.42 48.94 -0.09
CA VAL A 94 -0.53 49.15 -1.54
C VAL A 94 0.66 48.55 -2.26
N GLY A 95 1.88 48.67 -1.72
CA GLY A 95 3.07 48.03 -2.27
C GLY A 95 2.98 46.50 -2.25
N TYR A 96 2.49 45.92 -1.15
CA TYR A 96 2.21 44.50 -1.02
C TYR A 96 1.07 44.06 -1.93
N GLY A 97 -0.01 44.84 -2.02
CA GLY A 97 -1.13 44.60 -2.94
C GLY A 97 -0.68 44.64 -4.40
N ILE A 98 0.08 45.65 -4.80
CA ILE A 98 0.65 45.76 -6.15
C ILE A 98 1.62 44.60 -6.40
N CYS A 99 2.51 44.27 -5.46
CA CYS A 99 3.45 43.15 -5.61
C CYS A 99 2.71 41.81 -5.69
N ALA A 100 1.65 41.59 -4.92
CA ALA A 100 0.82 40.40 -5.00
C ALA A 100 -0.01 40.32 -6.29
N ILE A 101 -0.35 41.47 -6.90
CA ILE A 101 -1.04 41.56 -8.20
C ILE A 101 -0.06 41.43 -9.38
N THR A 102 1.14 42.01 -9.29
CA THR A 102 2.15 41.98 -10.37
C THR A 102 3.03 40.72 -10.33
N TYR A 103 3.23 40.16 -9.14
CA TYR A 103 3.94 38.91 -8.89
C TYR A 103 3.08 38.04 -7.98
N PRO A 104 1.94 37.51 -8.48
CA PRO A 104 1.26 36.45 -7.74
C PRO A 104 2.32 35.38 -7.41
N PRO A 105 2.32 34.81 -6.19
CA PRO A 105 3.17 33.65 -5.93
C PRO A 105 2.92 32.66 -7.06
N PRO A 106 3.94 32.05 -7.68
CA PRO A 106 3.70 31.09 -8.74
C PRO A 106 2.79 30.02 -8.15
N VAL A 107 1.52 30.07 -8.53
CA VAL A 107 0.61 28.97 -8.28
C VAL A 107 1.22 27.87 -9.13
N ILE A 108 1.72 26.82 -8.51
CA ILE A 108 2.01 25.58 -9.22
C ILE A 108 0.64 25.00 -9.59
N THR A 109 -0.02 25.58 -10.59
CA THR A 109 -1.19 25.03 -11.30
C THR A 109 -0.74 24.15 -12.47
N THR A 110 0.49 23.62 -12.43
CA THR A 110 1.11 22.94 -13.57
C THR A 110 1.15 21.41 -13.42
N LEU A 111 0.25 20.81 -12.63
CA LEU A 111 -0.07 19.39 -12.76
C LEU A 111 -1.03 19.14 -13.94
N ALA A 112 -1.03 20.02 -14.94
CA ALA A 112 -1.82 19.85 -16.16
C ALA A 112 -0.98 19.12 -17.22
N PRO A 113 -1.58 18.27 -18.06
CA PRO A 113 -0.88 17.60 -19.13
C PRO A 113 -0.46 18.62 -20.21
N SER A 114 0.71 18.38 -20.81
CA SER A 114 1.17 19.17 -21.96
C SER A 114 0.25 18.99 -23.17
N GLU A 115 0.18 20.00 -24.04
CA GLU A 115 -0.56 19.86 -25.32
C GLU A 115 -0.03 18.69 -26.16
N PHE A 116 1.29 18.44 -26.11
CA PHE A 116 1.90 17.28 -26.74
C PHE A 116 1.32 15.96 -26.20
N SER A 117 1.23 15.80 -24.87
CA SER A 117 0.66 14.57 -24.28
C SER A 117 -0.80 14.40 -24.65
N LYS A 118 -1.61 15.47 -24.63
CA LYS A 118 -3.03 15.41 -25.02
C LYS A 118 -3.18 14.97 -26.48
N GLU A 119 -2.41 15.56 -27.39
CA GLU A 119 -2.41 15.21 -28.81
C GLU A 119 -1.94 13.76 -29.03
N TYR A 120 -0.86 13.36 -28.35
CA TYR A 120 -0.34 12.00 -28.41
C TYR A 120 -1.36 10.98 -27.90
N HIS A 121 -1.99 11.21 -26.75
CA HIS A 121 -3.00 10.31 -26.19
C HIS A 121 -4.25 10.21 -27.06
N SER A 122 -4.71 11.33 -27.61
CA SER A 122 -5.87 11.35 -28.52
C SER A 122 -5.61 10.56 -29.80
N LYS A 123 -4.43 10.71 -30.41
CA LYS A 123 -4.05 10.01 -31.65
C LYS A 123 -3.78 8.52 -31.47
N ASN A 124 -3.36 8.09 -30.27
CA ASN A 124 -2.91 6.72 -30.01
C ASN A 124 -3.91 5.91 -29.18
N GLN A 125 -5.20 5.95 -29.56
CA GLN A 125 -6.22 5.11 -28.94
C GLN A 125 -6.20 3.68 -29.54
N PRO A 126 -6.30 2.63 -28.69
CA PRO A 126 -6.17 1.26 -29.14
C PRO A 126 -7.43 0.76 -29.85
N VAL A 127 -7.25 -0.21 -30.74
CA VAL A 127 -8.34 -0.86 -31.50
C VAL A 127 -8.16 -2.38 -31.42
N TYR A 128 -9.11 -3.05 -30.80
CA TYR A 128 -9.13 -4.51 -30.64
C TYR A 128 -9.69 -5.24 -31.86
N GLY A 129 -9.35 -6.53 -31.93
CA GLY A 129 -9.91 -7.45 -32.91
C GLY A 129 -11.44 -7.54 -32.83
N ASN A 130 -12.06 -7.92 -33.94
CA ASN A 130 -13.49 -8.21 -33.96
C ASN A 130 -13.76 -9.62 -33.41
N ARG A 131 -15.02 -10.07 -33.49
CA ARG A 131 -15.42 -11.40 -32.98
C ARG A 131 -14.67 -12.54 -33.69
N GLU A 132 -14.41 -12.43 -34.99
CA GLU A 132 -13.69 -13.46 -35.74
C GLU A 132 -12.22 -13.55 -35.29
N ASP A 133 -11.56 -12.41 -35.08
CA ASP A 133 -10.20 -12.34 -34.54
C ASP A 133 -10.10 -13.06 -33.19
N TYR A 134 -11.08 -12.85 -32.28
CA TYR A 134 -11.13 -13.54 -30.98
C TYR A 134 -11.28 -15.07 -31.15
N MET A 135 -12.13 -15.52 -32.08
CA MET A 135 -12.30 -16.95 -32.34
C MET A 135 -11.04 -17.59 -32.93
N GLN A 136 -10.29 -16.87 -33.78
CA GLN A 136 -9.02 -17.35 -34.30
C GLN A 136 -7.95 -17.43 -33.21
N ALA A 137 -7.89 -16.45 -32.30
CA ALA A 137 -7.01 -16.52 -31.13
C ALA A 137 -7.31 -17.75 -30.28
N ILE A 138 -8.59 -18.03 -29.98
CA ILE A 138 -8.99 -19.23 -29.22
C ILE A 138 -8.57 -20.52 -29.94
N LYS A 139 -8.71 -20.57 -31.27
CA LYS A 139 -8.28 -21.73 -32.06
C LYS A 139 -6.76 -21.94 -31.98
N GLU A 140 -5.97 -20.87 -32.06
CA GLU A 140 -4.52 -20.95 -31.91
C GLU A 140 -4.11 -21.36 -30.50
N LEU A 141 -4.79 -20.87 -29.46
CA LEU A 141 -4.59 -21.29 -28.07
C LEU A 141 -4.88 -22.79 -27.89
N LYS A 142 -6.00 -23.29 -28.42
CA LYS A 142 -6.32 -24.73 -28.39
C LYS A 142 -5.29 -25.57 -29.15
N THR A 143 -4.71 -25.03 -30.21
CA THR A 143 -3.63 -25.70 -30.96
C THR A 143 -2.32 -25.70 -30.16
N LEU A 144 -1.99 -24.59 -29.49
CA LEU A 144 -0.81 -24.44 -28.64
C LEU A 144 -0.78 -25.47 -27.51
N PHE A 145 -1.93 -25.79 -26.94
CA PHE A 145 -2.11 -26.77 -25.85
C PHE A 145 -2.76 -28.08 -26.32
N ALA A 146 -2.63 -28.43 -27.61
CA ALA A 146 -3.19 -29.67 -28.12
C ALA A 146 -2.59 -30.89 -27.39
N GLY A 147 -3.45 -31.74 -26.81
CA GLY A 147 -3.06 -32.89 -26.00
C GLY A 147 -2.94 -32.62 -24.50
N GLU A 148 -3.18 -31.38 -24.05
CA GLU A 148 -3.31 -31.02 -22.64
C GLU A 148 -4.74 -30.56 -22.32
N ASP A 149 -5.63 -31.53 -22.09
CA ASP A 149 -7.04 -31.26 -21.80
C ASP A 149 -7.19 -30.33 -20.58
N GLY A 150 -8.14 -29.40 -20.67
CA GLY A 150 -8.46 -28.45 -19.61
C GLY A 150 -7.55 -27.22 -19.48
N ARG A 151 -6.50 -27.07 -20.31
CA ARG A 151 -5.63 -25.87 -20.27
C ARG A 151 -6.21 -24.63 -20.93
N VAL A 152 -7.21 -24.79 -21.80
CA VAL A 152 -7.92 -23.70 -22.49
C VAL A 152 -9.42 -23.96 -22.37
N SER A 153 -10.13 -23.10 -21.64
CA SER A 153 -11.56 -23.27 -21.37
C SER A 153 -12.40 -22.12 -21.89
N THR A 154 -13.57 -22.46 -22.41
CA THR A 154 -14.66 -21.54 -22.77
C THR A 154 -15.94 -21.88 -22.01
N ASP A 155 -15.83 -22.69 -20.96
CA ASP A 155 -16.97 -23.16 -20.18
C ASP A 155 -17.49 -22.05 -19.27
N ALA A 156 -18.81 -21.96 -19.13
CA ALA A 156 -19.45 -20.80 -18.49
C ALA A 156 -19.01 -20.58 -17.03
N GLU A 157 -18.72 -21.65 -16.29
CA GLU A 157 -18.26 -21.61 -14.91
C GLU A 157 -16.83 -21.08 -14.78
N ASP A 158 -15.93 -21.52 -15.66
CA ASP A 158 -14.55 -21.03 -15.70
C ASP A 158 -14.52 -19.54 -16.06
N LEU A 159 -15.34 -19.13 -17.03
CA LEU A 159 -15.47 -17.73 -17.41
C LEU A 159 -16.04 -16.88 -16.25
N GLU A 160 -16.97 -17.41 -15.46
CA GLU A 160 -17.52 -16.70 -14.29
C GLU A 160 -16.44 -16.52 -13.21
N THR A 161 -15.83 -17.61 -12.77
CA THR A 161 -14.84 -17.61 -11.67
C THR A 161 -13.57 -16.83 -11.98
N HIS A 162 -13.29 -16.55 -13.25
CA HIS A 162 -12.13 -15.76 -13.70
C HIS A 162 -12.49 -14.34 -14.17
N GLY A 163 -13.74 -13.92 -14.00
CA GLY A 163 -14.21 -12.59 -14.37
C GLY A 163 -15.03 -11.89 -13.29
N VAL A 164 -15.56 -12.64 -12.32
CA VAL A 164 -16.45 -12.16 -11.25
C VAL A 164 -15.93 -12.61 -9.89
N SER A 165 -15.93 -11.70 -8.93
CA SER A 165 -15.50 -11.86 -7.55
C SER A 165 -16.69 -11.75 -6.61
N ASP A 166 -16.90 -12.76 -5.77
CA ASP A 166 -17.87 -12.66 -4.67
C ASP A 166 -17.52 -11.57 -3.64
N TRP A 167 -16.26 -11.09 -3.68
CA TRP A 167 -15.71 -10.08 -2.79
C TRP A 167 -15.70 -8.68 -3.38
N SER A 168 -16.13 -8.51 -4.63
CA SER A 168 -16.25 -7.21 -5.27
C SER A 168 -17.71 -6.80 -5.45
N TYR A 169 -17.90 -5.49 -5.60
CA TYR A 169 -19.20 -4.84 -5.84
C TYR A 169 -19.21 -4.01 -7.11
N HIS A 170 -18.09 -4.05 -7.84
CA HIS A 170 -17.90 -3.32 -9.08
C HIS A 170 -18.57 -4.05 -10.25
N GLU A 171 -18.82 -3.34 -11.35
CA GLU A 171 -19.35 -3.98 -12.56
C GLU A 171 -18.30 -4.92 -13.17
N GLU A 172 -18.48 -6.22 -12.96
CA GLU A 172 -17.55 -7.25 -13.40
C GLU A 172 -18.00 -7.95 -14.68
N LYS A 173 -17.04 -8.29 -15.55
CA LYS A 173 -17.31 -8.90 -16.86
C LYS A 173 -16.45 -10.14 -17.07
N ARG A 174 -17.04 -11.12 -17.74
CA ARG A 174 -16.42 -12.41 -18.06
C ARG A 174 -15.37 -12.28 -19.18
N PRO A 175 -14.27 -13.05 -19.14
CA PRO A 175 -13.39 -13.25 -20.29
C PRO A 175 -14.13 -14.00 -21.41
N THR A 176 -13.47 -14.13 -22.56
CA THR A 176 -13.92 -14.99 -23.66
C THR A 176 -13.31 -16.39 -23.59
N VAL A 177 -12.13 -16.51 -22.98
CA VAL A 177 -11.42 -17.78 -22.78
C VAL A 177 -10.56 -17.68 -21.52
N VAL A 178 -10.44 -18.77 -20.76
CA VAL A 178 -9.46 -18.94 -19.68
C VAL A 178 -8.32 -19.82 -20.17
N VAL A 179 -7.09 -19.45 -19.84
CA VAL A 179 -5.89 -20.23 -20.16
C VAL A 179 -5.00 -20.36 -18.94
N TRP A 180 -4.78 -21.60 -18.49
CA TRP A 180 -3.86 -21.88 -17.38
C TRP A 180 -2.45 -22.10 -17.92
N VAL A 181 -1.43 -21.50 -17.30
CA VAL A 181 -0.01 -21.60 -17.70
C VAL A 181 0.89 -22.19 -16.63
N LYS A 182 1.97 -22.86 -17.05
CA LYS A 182 2.96 -23.52 -16.18
C LYS A 182 4.38 -22.97 -16.35
N SER A 183 4.61 -22.11 -17.33
CA SER A 183 5.95 -21.62 -17.68
C SER A 183 5.93 -20.23 -18.31
N THR A 184 7.07 -19.55 -18.22
CA THR A 184 7.30 -18.25 -18.86
C THR A 184 7.17 -18.33 -20.38
N GLU A 185 7.60 -19.45 -20.98
CA GLU A 185 7.53 -19.70 -22.41
C GLU A 185 6.08 -19.88 -22.90
N GLU A 186 5.19 -20.45 -22.08
CA GLU A 186 3.75 -20.49 -22.38
C GLU A 186 3.14 -19.08 -22.37
N VAL A 187 3.45 -18.29 -21.33
CA VAL A 187 2.99 -16.89 -21.24
C VAL A 187 3.44 -16.10 -22.47
N GLN A 188 4.72 -16.18 -22.84
CA GLN A 188 5.25 -15.52 -24.03
C GLN A 188 4.48 -15.90 -25.30
N ARG A 189 4.25 -17.19 -25.54
CA ARG A 189 3.51 -17.65 -26.73
C ARG A 189 2.08 -17.14 -26.77
N ILE A 190 1.40 -17.08 -25.63
CA ILE A 190 0.03 -16.53 -25.52
C ILE A 190 0.02 -15.03 -25.81
N VAL A 191 1.00 -14.27 -25.29
CA VAL A 191 1.14 -12.84 -25.56
C VAL A 191 1.32 -12.58 -27.06
N LEU A 192 2.11 -13.39 -27.77
CA LEU A 192 2.29 -13.27 -29.22
C LEU A 192 0.98 -13.55 -30.00
N ILE A 193 0.19 -14.54 -29.58
CA ILE A 193 -1.14 -14.82 -30.15
C ILE A 193 -2.09 -13.63 -29.90
N ALA A 194 -2.13 -13.13 -28.67
CA ALA A 194 -2.95 -11.98 -28.28
C ALA A 194 -2.59 -10.72 -29.07
N GLN A 195 -1.30 -10.47 -29.27
CA GLN A 195 -0.80 -9.35 -30.06
C GLN A 195 -1.23 -9.46 -31.53
N LYS A 196 -1.07 -10.64 -32.14
CA LYS A 196 -1.45 -10.92 -33.54
C LYS A 196 -2.93 -10.61 -33.79
N TRP A 197 -3.80 -11.06 -32.90
CA TRP A 197 -5.26 -10.93 -33.02
C TRP A 197 -5.84 -9.72 -32.29
N ARG A 198 -5.00 -8.92 -31.64
CA ARG A 198 -5.38 -7.77 -30.81
C ARG A 198 -6.47 -8.12 -29.79
N VAL A 199 -6.27 -9.23 -29.11
CA VAL A 199 -7.13 -9.73 -28.03
C VAL A 199 -6.50 -9.33 -26.70
N PRO A 200 -7.25 -8.72 -25.77
CA PRO A 200 -6.70 -8.34 -24.48
C PRO A 200 -6.46 -9.56 -23.59
N ILE A 201 -5.48 -9.44 -22.70
CA ILE A 201 -5.11 -10.39 -21.66
C ILE A 201 -5.33 -9.72 -20.31
N THR A 202 -6.08 -10.37 -19.44
CA THR A 202 -6.17 -10.04 -18.01
C THR A 202 -5.44 -11.12 -17.22
N PRO A 203 -4.31 -10.81 -16.56
CA PRO A 203 -3.61 -11.77 -15.72
C PRO A 203 -4.47 -12.11 -14.51
N PHE A 204 -4.56 -13.40 -14.19
CA PHE A 204 -5.25 -13.94 -13.03
C PHE A 204 -4.27 -14.75 -12.18
N ALA A 205 -4.41 -14.69 -10.86
CA ALA A 205 -3.57 -15.42 -9.94
C ALA A 205 -4.39 -15.97 -8.76
N GLY A 206 -4.37 -15.32 -7.58
CA GLY A 206 -5.11 -15.80 -6.41
C GLY A 206 -6.62 -15.52 -6.43
N GLY A 207 -7.12 -14.66 -7.31
CA GLY A 207 -8.54 -14.29 -7.39
C GLY A 207 -9.07 -13.52 -6.16
N THR A 208 -8.20 -12.95 -5.33
CA THR A 208 -8.57 -12.35 -4.02
C THR A 208 -8.67 -10.81 -4.02
N SER A 209 -8.46 -10.15 -5.15
CA SER A 209 -8.46 -8.68 -5.23
C SER A 209 -9.87 -8.08 -5.14
N LEU A 210 -10.00 -6.87 -4.61
CA LEU A 210 -11.30 -6.26 -4.29
C LEU A 210 -11.80 -5.23 -5.32
N GLU A 211 -10.89 -4.53 -6.01
CA GLU A 211 -11.27 -3.41 -6.90
C GLU A 211 -11.52 -3.81 -8.37
N GLY A 212 -11.95 -5.07 -8.61
CA GLY A 212 -12.28 -5.58 -9.95
C GLY A 212 -11.08 -5.74 -10.89
N HIS A 213 -9.90 -6.07 -10.34
CA HIS A 213 -8.64 -6.15 -11.08
C HIS A 213 -8.65 -7.21 -12.18
N PHE A 214 -9.35 -8.33 -11.94
CA PHE A 214 -9.45 -9.45 -12.88
C PHE A 214 -10.76 -9.47 -13.69
N SER A 215 -11.59 -8.42 -13.60
CA SER A 215 -12.72 -8.23 -14.50
C SER A 215 -12.24 -8.07 -15.95
N ASN A 216 -13.01 -8.51 -16.94
CA ASN A 216 -12.64 -8.49 -18.36
C ASN A 216 -13.62 -7.60 -19.17
N PRO A 217 -13.57 -6.26 -19.03
CA PRO A 217 -14.56 -5.37 -19.64
C PRO A 217 -14.64 -5.46 -21.16
N TYR A 218 -13.59 -5.98 -21.80
CA TYR A 218 -13.49 -6.16 -23.25
C TYR A 218 -13.49 -7.64 -23.68
N GLY A 219 -13.84 -8.55 -22.78
CA GLY A 219 -13.65 -10.00 -22.95
C GLY A 219 -12.16 -10.34 -23.04
N GLY A 220 -11.81 -11.32 -23.88
CA GLY A 220 -10.42 -11.67 -24.17
C GLY A 220 -9.95 -12.87 -23.37
N ILE A 221 -8.67 -12.90 -23.04
CA ILE A 221 -8.00 -14.02 -22.38
C ILE A 221 -7.83 -13.70 -20.91
N SER A 222 -8.47 -14.48 -20.03
CA SER A 222 -8.02 -14.55 -18.63
C SER A 222 -6.86 -15.52 -18.56
N LEU A 223 -5.67 -15.01 -18.22
CA LEU A 223 -4.43 -15.78 -18.18
C LEU A 223 -4.13 -16.18 -16.74
N ASP A 224 -4.48 -17.42 -16.39
CA ASP A 224 -4.32 -17.94 -15.03
C ASP A 224 -2.90 -18.48 -14.79
N LEU A 225 -2.19 -17.82 -13.88
CA LEU A 225 -0.83 -18.12 -13.43
C LEU A 225 -0.79 -19.11 -12.25
N SER A 226 -1.93 -19.61 -11.78
CA SER A 226 -2.06 -20.44 -10.59
C SER A 226 -1.26 -21.74 -10.65
N LEU A 227 -1.03 -22.31 -11.84
CA LEU A 227 -0.20 -23.51 -12.03
C LEU A 227 1.30 -23.21 -12.10
N MET A 228 1.71 -21.94 -12.00
CA MET A 228 3.10 -21.52 -11.77
C MET A 228 3.33 -21.37 -10.27
N ASP A 229 3.32 -22.47 -9.52
CA ASP A 229 3.28 -22.51 -8.05
C ASP A 229 4.58 -23.04 -7.41
N LYS A 230 5.71 -23.01 -8.14
CA LYS A 230 6.97 -23.59 -7.65
C LYS A 230 7.81 -22.59 -6.87
N ILE A 231 8.37 -23.06 -5.76
CA ILE A 231 9.54 -22.45 -5.11
C ILE A 231 10.79 -22.93 -5.86
N ILE A 232 11.42 -22.03 -6.62
CA ILE A 232 12.53 -22.35 -7.53
C ILE A 232 13.86 -22.46 -6.77
N ARG A 233 14.12 -21.52 -5.85
CA ARG A 233 15.37 -21.42 -5.10
C ARG A 233 15.13 -20.88 -3.70
N ILE A 234 15.87 -21.37 -2.72
CA ILE A 234 16.01 -20.73 -1.40
C ILE A 234 17.50 -20.57 -1.12
N SER A 235 17.91 -19.36 -0.73
CA SER A 235 19.24 -19.08 -0.23
C SER A 235 19.14 -18.52 1.17
N GLU A 236 19.40 -19.37 2.18
CA GLU A 236 19.49 -18.91 3.57
C GLU A 236 20.70 -17.98 3.77
N ALA A 237 21.82 -18.27 3.09
CA ALA A 237 23.04 -17.47 3.17
C ALA A 237 22.85 -16.05 2.63
N ASP A 238 22.10 -15.89 1.53
CA ASP A 238 21.81 -14.58 0.95
C ASP A 238 20.56 -13.94 1.55
N GLY A 239 19.72 -14.74 2.23
CA GLY A 239 18.46 -14.31 2.85
C GLY A 239 17.34 -14.04 1.83
N ASP A 240 17.23 -14.86 0.79
CA ASP A 240 16.23 -14.69 -0.27
C ASP A 240 15.66 -16.02 -0.78
N ALA A 241 14.58 -15.92 -1.57
CA ALA A 241 13.98 -17.04 -2.28
C ALA A 241 13.49 -16.60 -3.66
N THR A 242 13.61 -17.46 -4.67
CA THR A 242 13.01 -17.25 -6.00
C THR A 242 11.80 -18.17 -6.13
N VAL A 243 10.65 -17.60 -6.51
CA VAL A 243 9.37 -18.30 -6.57
C VAL A 243 8.58 -17.90 -7.82
N GLN A 244 7.69 -18.77 -8.26
CA GLN A 244 6.73 -18.49 -9.32
C GLN A 244 5.49 -17.73 -8.77
N PRO A 245 4.72 -17.01 -9.62
CA PRO A 245 3.67 -16.08 -9.18
C PRO A 245 2.47 -16.75 -8.50
N GLY A 246 2.21 -18.02 -8.77
CA GLY A 246 1.11 -18.79 -8.16
C GLY A 246 1.39 -19.24 -6.72
N VAL A 247 2.62 -19.10 -6.22
CA VAL A 247 2.95 -19.43 -4.83
C VAL A 247 2.17 -18.51 -3.88
N LYS A 248 1.50 -19.08 -2.89
CA LYS A 248 0.88 -18.33 -1.78
C LYS A 248 1.94 -17.94 -0.76
N TRP A 249 1.83 -16.75 -0.18
CA TRP A 249 2.82 -16.27 0.78
C TRP A 249 2.84 -17.12 2.06
N GLU A 250 1.67 -17.64 2.47
CA GLU A 250 1.55 -18.54 3.61
C GLU A 250 2.26 -19.87 3.35
N ASP A 251 2.11 -20.43 2.15
CA ASP A 251 2.72 -21.69 1.76
C ASP A 251 4.24 -21.56 1.69
N LEU A 252 4.76 -20.43 1.19
CA LEU A 252 6.19 -20.12 1.24
C LEU A 252 6.71 -20.10 2.68
N ASN A 253 6.04 -19.40 3.59
CA ASN A 253 6.45 -19.32 4.98
C ASN A 253 6.34 -20.67 5.70
N ALA A 254 5.29 -21.45 5.43
CA ALA A 254 5.13 -22.80 5.95
C ALA A 254 6.23 -23.75 5.43
N TYR A 255 6.59 -23.63 4.15
CA TYR A 255 7.68 -24.39 3.55
C TYR A 255 9.04 -24.06 4.18
N LEU A 256 9.35 -22.77 4.37
CA LEU A 256 10.58 -22.33 5.06
C LEU A 256 10.66 -22.91 6.48
N ALA A 257 9.56 -22.83 7.24
CA ALA A 257 9.48 -23.39 8.58
C ALA A 257 9.67 -24.93 8.59
N GLN A 258 9.04 -25.64 7.65
CA GLN A 258 9.20 -27.10 7.52
C GLN A 258 10.64 -27.51 7.20
N LYS A 259 11.36 -26.70 6.43
CA LYS A 259 12.78 -26.90 6.11
C LYS A 259 13.73 -26.49 7.23
N GLY A 260 13.22 -25.91 8.32
CA GLY A 260 14.03 -25.41 9.43
C GLY A 260 14.84 -24.16 9.08
N VAL A 261 14.44 -23.42 8.03
CA VAL A 261 15.08 -22.16 7.65
C VAL A 261 14.60 -21.08 8.63
N PRO A 262 15.49 -20.39 9.37
CA PRO A 262 15.11 -19.41 10.39
C PRO A 262 14.73 -18.05 9.80
N LEU A 263 14.18 -18.03 8.59
CA LEU A 263 13.80 -16.84 7.83
C LEU A 263 12.35 -16.95 7.37
N PHE A 264 11.72 -15.83 7.07
CA PHE A 264 10.36 -15.75 6.55
C PHE A 264 10.19 -14.57 5.59
N PHE A 265 9.20 -14.63 4.71
CA PHE A 265 8.75 -13.52 3.90
C PHE A 265 7.73 -12.69 4.69
N PRO A 266 7.97 -11.38 4.95
CA PRO A 266 7.22 -10.66 5.98
C PRO A 266 5.92 -10.00 5.53
N LEU A 267 5.67 -9.88 4.23
CA LEU A 267 4.42 -9.29 3.73
C LEU A 267 3.29 -10.27 3.97
N ASP A 268 2.21 -9.79 4.58
CA ASP A 268 1.11 -10.60 5.09
C ASP A 268 -0.28 -10.03 4.71
N PRO A 269 -0.59 -9.90 3.41
CA PRO A 269 -1.93 -9.53 2.98
C PRO A 269 -2.96 -10.62 3.35
N GLY A 270 -4.23 -10.35 3.04
CA GLY A 270 -5.33 -11.29 3.27
C GLY A 270 -5.03 -12.72 2.76
N PRO A 271 -5.53 -13.77 3.46
CA PRO A 271 -5.23 -15.15 3.10
C PRO A 271 -5.60 -15.51 1.66
N GLY A 272 -4.80 -16.40 1.05
CA GLY A 272 -5.00 -16.85 -0.34
C GLY A 272 -4.34 -15.98 -1.40
N ALA A 273 -3.78 -14.83 -1.02
CA ALA A 273 -2.99 -14.00 -1.92
C ALA A 273 -1.73 -14.72 -2.42
N THR A 274 -1.50 -14.67 -3.73
CA THR A 274 -0.31 -15.24 -4.37
C THR A 274 0.72 -14.16 -4.69
N ILE A 275 1.98 -14.54 -4.81
CA ILE A 275 3.10 -13.62 -5.06
C ILE A 275 2.88 -12.75 -6.31
N GLY A 276 2.30 -13.29 -7.37
CA GLY A 276 1.95 -12.52 -8.57
C GLY A 276 0.93 -11.43 -8.29
N GLY A 277 -0.13 -11.75 -7.53
CA GLY A 277 -1.12 -10.77 -7.09
C GLY A 277 -0.53 -9.70 -6.17
N MET A 278 0.36 -10.10 -5.26
CA MET A 278 1.08 -9.19 -4.35
C MET A 278 1.94 -8.17 -5.09
N VAL A 279 2.65 -8.60 -6.16
CA VAL A 279 3.35 -7.68 -7.05
C VAL A 279 2.34 -6.78 -7.77
N GLY A 280 1.30 -7.38 -8.35
CA GLY A 280 0.29 -6.67 -9.13
C GLY A 280 -0.34 -5.52 -8.37
N THR A 281 -0.83 -5.75 -7.15
CA THR A 281 -1.53 -4.72 -6.35
C THR A 281 -0.59 -3.86 -5.51
N GLY A 282 0.69 -4.21 -5.42
CA GLY A 282 1.62 -3.52 -4.53
C GLY A 282 1.23 -3.69 -3.06
N CYS A 283 0.91 -4.92 -2.66
CA CYS A 283 0.24 -5.25 -1.41
C CYS A 283 0.92 -4.69 -0.14
N SER A 284 0.10 -4.53 0.89
CA SER A 284 0.50 -4.23 2.27
C SER A 284 0.20 -5.43 3.20
N GLY A 285 -0.05 -5.17 4.48
CA GLY A 285 -0.46 -6.13 5.49
C GLY A 285 -0.19 -5.61 6.91
N THR A 286 -0.57 -6.39 7.92
CA THR A 286 -0.41 -5.96 9.33
C THR A 286 1.05 -5.76 9.76
N ASN A 287 1.99 -6.35 9.03
CA ASN A 287 3.43 -6.22 9.28
C ASN A 287 4.06 -4.97 8.63
N ALA A 288 3.31 -4.19 7.84
CA ALA A 288 3.84 -3.07 7.06
C ALA A 288 4.48 -1.97 7.93
N VAL A 289 4.00 -1.76 9.16
CA VAL A 289 4.59 -0.82 10.12
C VAL A 289 6.07 -1.13 10.39
N ARG A 290 6.44 -2.41 10.45
CA ARG A 290 7.81 -2.85 10.72
C ARG A 290 8.64 -3.07 9.47
N TYR A 291 8.01 -3.65 8.45
CA TYR A 291 8.70 -4.18 7.27
C TYR A 291 8.48 -3.33 6.02
N GLY A 292 7.49 -2.46 5.99
CA GLY A 292 7.03 -1.75 4.80
C GLY A 292 6.15 -2.61 3.90
N THR A 293 5.68 -2.03 2.81
CA THR A 293 4.79 -2.67 1.83
C THR A 293 5.58 -3.36 0.71
N ALA A 294 4.89 -3.91 -0.30
CA ALA A 294 5.51 -4.37 -1.55
C ALA A 294 6.34 -3.28 -2.25
N LYS A 295 6.01 -2.00 -2.03
CA LYS A 295 6.78 -0.86 -2.54
C LYS A 295 8.08 -0.62 -1.75
N ALA A 296 8.33 -1.32 -0.65
CA ALA A 296 9.66 -1.41 -0.02
C ALA A 296 10.55 -2.49 -0.70
N GLU A 297 11.76 -2.73 -0.19
CA GLU A 297 12.76 -3.61 -0.81
C GLU A 297 12.56 -5.11 -0.49
N TRP A 298 11.38 -5.64 -0.84
CA TRP A 298 11.03 -7.06 -0.65
C TRP A 298 10.99 -7.86 -1.93
N PHE A 299 10.53 -7.25 -3.02
CA PHE A 299 10.66 -7.80 -4.36
C PHE A 299 11.97 -7.33 -4.95
N LEU A 300 12.94 -8.25 -4.98
CA LEU A 300 14.27 -7.95 -5.44
C LEU A 300 14.26 -7.90 -6.96
N ASN A 301 14.10 -9.05 -7.60
CA ASN A 301 14.08 -9.19 -9.05
C ASN A 301 12.75 -9.79 -9.51
N LEU A 302 12.27 -9.36 -10.67
CA LEU A 302 11.11 -9.94 -11.34
C LEU A 302 11.54 -10.45 -12.72
N THR A 303 11.10 -11.65 -13.07
CA THR A 303 11.07 -12.10 -14.47
C THR A 303 9.70 -11.74 -15.03
N VAL A 304 9.65 -10.92 -16.08
CA VAL A 304 8.41 -10.32 -16.61
C VAL A 304 8.31 -10.56 -18.11
N VAL A 305 7.13 -10.98 -18.57
CA VAL A 305 6.78 -10.98 -20.00
C VAL A 305 6.11 -9.65 -20.33
N LEU A 306 6.70 -8.91 -21.28
CA LEU A 306 6.19 -7.64 -21.76
C LEU A 306 5.10 -7.83 -22.82
N PRO A 307 4.27 -6.80 -23.11
CA PRO A 307 3.29 -6.84 -24.21
C PRO A 307 3.87 -7.12 -25.60
N THR A 308 5.17 -6.90 -25.77
CA THR A 308 5.93 -7.25 -26.98
C THR A 308 6.21 -8.75 -27.10
N GLY A 309 6.01 -9.52 -26.03
CA GLY A 309 6.44 -10.90 -25.88
C GLY A 309 7.88 -11.04 -25.37
N GLU A 310 8.63 -9.96 -25.19
CA GLU A 310 9.97 -10.01 -24.62
C GLU A 310 9.94 -10.46 -23.16
N VAL A 311 10.89 -11.31 -22.76
CA VAL A 311 11.09 -11.71 -21.37
C VAL A 311 12.28 -10.94 -20.80
N ILE A 312 12.02 -10.15 -19.77
CA ILE A 312 13.05 -9.35 -19.10
C ILE A 312 13.26 -9.83 -17.67
N LYS A 313 14.45 -9.53 -17.12
CA LYS A 313 14.71 -9.53 -15.68
C LYS A 313 14.95 -8.09 -15.23
N THR A 314 14.27 -7.66 -14.18
CA THR A 314 14.32 -6.27 -13.76
C THR A 314 15.62 -5.89 -13.06
N ARG A 315 16.32 -6.87 -12.46
CA ARG A 315 17.67 -6.68 -11.90
C ARG A 315 18.44 -7.99 -11.71
N SER A 316 19.70 -7.87 -11.31
CA SER A 316 20.50 -9.02 -10.85
C SER A 316 20.21 -9.38 -9.38
N GLU A 317 20.81 -10.48 -8.91
CA GLU A 317 20.68 -10.96 -7.53
C GLU A 317 21.34 -10.05 -6.48
N ALA A 318 22.11 -9.04 -6.91
CA ALA A 318 22.77 -8.13 -5.98
C ALA A 318 21.78 -7.37 -5.08
N ARG A 319 22.12 -7.24 -3.80
CA ARG A 319 21.29 -6.55 -2.80
C ARG A 319 21.18 -5.05 -3.02
N LYS A 320 22.20 -4.45 -3.62
CA LYS A 320 22.26 -3.03 -3.93
C LYS A 320 22.70 -2.87 -5.37
N SER A 321 22.02 -1.99 -6.08
CA SER A 321 22.37 -1.59 -7.43
C SER A 321 22.04 -0.12 -7.61
N SER A 322 22.86 0.57 -8.41
CA SER A 322 22.57 1.92 -8.91
C SER A 322 22.68 1.94 -10.44
N ALA A 323 22.61 0.77 -11.07
CA ALA A 323 22.69 0.63 -12.52
C ALA A 323 21.31 0.92 -13.13
N GLY A 324 21.09 2.18 -13.52
CA GLY A 324 19.84 2.60 -14.18
C GLY A 324 18.67 2.83 -13.21
N TRP A 325 17.46 2.88 -13.76
CA TRP A 325 16.23 3.04 -12.99
C TRP A 325 15.82 1.72 -12.34
N ASP A 326 15.07 1.80 -11.24
CA ASP A 326 14.50 0.62 -10.61
C ASP A 326 13.29 0.12 -11.43
N ALA A 327 13.59 -0.74 -12.42
CA ALA A 327 12.57 -1.38 -13.24
C ALA A 327 11.65 -2.30 -12.43
N THR A 328 12.08 -2.84 -11.28
CA THR A 328 11.22 -3.70 -10.44
C THR A 328 10.02 -2.89 -9.93
N LYS A 329 10.25 -1.64 -9.50
CA LYS A 329 9.18 -0.76 -8.99
C LYS A 329 8.16 -0.34 -10.05
N LEU A 330 8.52 -0.40 -11.32
CA LEU A 330 7.58 -0.11 -12.40
C LEU A 330 6.46 -1.14 -12.48
N PHE A 331 6.73 -2.41 -12.13
CA PHE A 331 5.74 -3.49 -12.19
C PHE A 331 4.97 -3.70 -10.88
N ILE A 332 5.52 -3.25 -9.74
CA ILE A 332 4.87 -3.36 -8.44
C ILE A 332 3.76 -2.31 -8.34
N GLY A 333 2.51 -2.76 -8.17
CA GLY A 333 1.34 -1.89 -8.18
C GLY A 333 0.86 -1.50 -9.59
N ALA A 334 1.40 -2.13 -10.65
CA ALA A 334 0.96 -1.89 -12.02
C ALA A 334 -0.26 -2.73 -12.42
N GLU A 335 -0.75 -3.61 -11.53
CA GLU A 335 -1.98 -4.39 -11.68
C GLU A 335 -2.04 -5.22 -12.97
N GLY A 336 -0.89 -5.73 -13.41
CA GLY A 336 -0.77 -6.52 -14.64
C GLY A 336 -0.92 -5.71 -15.93
N THR A 337 -0.97 -4.38 -15.85
CA THR A 337 -1.14 -3.52 -17.02
C THR A 337 0.15 -3.26 -17.78
N LEU A 338 1.33 -3.34 -17.14
CA LEU A 338 2.61 -3.08 -17.81
C LEU A 338 3.38 -4.36 -18.17
N GLY A 339 3.04 -5.49 -17.55
CA GLY A 339 3.75 -6.75 -17.75
C GLY A 339 3.14 -7.89 -16.95
N ILE A 340 3.46 -9.13 -17.33
CA ILE A 340 3.02 -10.35 -16.64
C ILE A 340 4.22 -10.92 -15.89
N VAL A 341 4.14 -10.95 -14.56
CA VAL A 341 5.20 -11.48 -13.70
C VAL A 341 5.16 -13.01 -13.70
N THR A 342 6.29 -13.64 -14.00
CA THR A 342 6.43 -15.10 -14.13
C THR A 342 7.39 -15.72 -13.12
N GLU A 343 8.27 -14.91 -12.52
CA GLU A 343 9.05 -15.27 -11.34
C GLU A 343 9.35 -14.02 -10.50
N ALA A 344 9.49 -14.20 -9.18
CA ALA A 344 9.92 -13.15 -8.27
C ALA A 344 11.01 -13.67 -7.33
N THR A 345 12.08 -12.91 -7.18
CA THR A 345 13.08 -13.11 -6.13
C THR A 345 12.73 -12.22 -4.95
N LEU A 346 12.44 -12.84 -3.82
CA LEU A 346 11.93 -12.22 -2.60
C LEU A 346 13.02 -12.14 -1.55
N ARG A 347 13.11 -11.01 -0.85
CA ARG A 347 13.90 -10.91 0.38
C ARG A 347 13.19 -11.64 1.52
N LEU A 348 13.96 -12.37 2.31
CA LEU A 348 13.51 -12.95 3.57
C LEU A 348 14.06 -12.15 4.76
N ALA A 349 13.31 -12.14 5.86
CA ALA A 349 13.67 -11.54 7.14
C ALA A 349 13.89 -12.64 8.19
N PRO A 350 14.67 -12.38 9.26
CA PRO A 350 14.78 -13.30 10.38
C PRO A 350 13.42 -13.57 11.05
N LEU A 351 13.07 -14.84 11.25
CA LEU A 351 11.87 -15.21 11.98
C LEU A 351 12.10 -15.07 13.49
N LEU A 352 11.40 -14.15 14.14
CA LEU A 352 11.55 -13.85 15.56
C LEU A 352 10.25 -14.12 16.35
N PRO A 353 10.33 -14.55 17.63
CA PRO A 353 9.17 -14.71 18.49
C PRO A 353 8.36 -13.41 18.66
N THR A 354 7.08 -13.57 18.98
CA THR A 354 6.14 -12.44 19.11
C THR A 354 5.26 -12.54 20.35
N LYS A 355 4.96 -11.40 20.98
CA LYS A 355 3.94 -11.26 22.03
C LYS A 355 2.93 -10.18 21.63
N VAL A 356 1.73 -10.22 22.19
CA VAL A 356 0.63 -9.32 21.83
C VAL A 356 0.13 -8.59 23.06
N ALA A 357 -0.14 -7.28 22.93
CA ALA A 357 -0.93 -6.52 23.87
C ALA A 357 -2.23 -6.02 23.25
N VAL A 358 -3.25 -5.90 24.08
CA VAL A 358 -4.48 -5.16 23.76
C VAL A 358 -4.69 -4.07 24.80
N VAL A 359 -5.05 -2.86 24.37
CA VAL A 359 -5.30 -1.70 25.21
C VAL A 359 -6.51 -0.95 24.69
N THR A 360 -7.36 -0.46 25.59
CA THR A 360 -8.59 0.27 25.23
C THR A 360 -8.46 1.77 25.48
N PHE A 361 -9.23 2.55 24.74
CA PHE A 361 -9.26 4.01 24.79
C PHE A 361 -10.70 4.49 24.79
N LYS A 362 -10.92 5.76 25.18
CA LYS A 362 -12.25 6.37 25.14
C LYS A 362 -12.70 6.77 23.74
N GLY A 363 -11.75 7.07 22.85
CA GLY A 363 -12.00 7.56 21.50
C GLY A 363 -10.90 7.16 20.52
N VAL A 364 -11.17 7.41 19.24
CA VAL A 364 -10.24 7.13 18.13
C VAL A 364 -9.03 8.05 18.22
N GLU A 365 -9.24 9.31 18.57
CA GLU A 365 -8.16 10.30 18.69
C GLU A 365 -7.08 9.89 19.69
N GLU A 366 -7.46 9.44 20.89
CA GLU A 366 -6.50 8.97 21.89
C GLU A 366 -5.72 7.73 21.42
N ALA A 367 -6.41 6.76 20.80
CA ALA A 367 -5.79 5.54 20.30
C ALA A 367 -4.77 5.85 19.21
N VAL A 368 -5.12 6.66 18.22
CA VAL A 368 -4.21 7.01 17.11
C VAL A 368 -3.04 7.86 17.58
N ARG A 369 -3.25 8.82 18.50
CA ARG A 369 -2.15 9.62 19.08
C ARG A 369 -1.16 8.72 19.84
N ALA A 370 -1.68 7.76 20.61
CA ALA A 370 -0.84 6.78 21.29
C ALA A 370 -0.04 5.93 20.29
N ALA A 371 -0.70 5.41 19.25
CA ALA A 371 -0.03 4.61 18.21
C ALA A 371 1.06 5.41 17.47
N THR A 372 0.77 6.68 17.15
CA THR A 372 1.72 7.60 16.51
C THR A 372 2.95 7.81 17.39
N GLU A 373 2.77 8.06 18.70
CA GLU A 373 3.89 8.26 19.62
C GLU A 373 4.67 6.95 19.84
N VAL A 374 4.02 5.78 19.86
CA VAL A 374 4.70 4.46 19.90
C VAL A 374 5.61 4.28 18.69
N VAL A 375 5.11 4.54 17.47
CA VAL A 375 5.89 4.40 16.24
C VAL A 375 7.03 5.41 16.19
N ASN A 376 6.76 6.69 16.49
CA ASN A 376 7.77 7.76 16.45
C ASN A 376 8.83 7.64 17.56
N ALA A 377 8.51 6.99 18.68
CA ALA A 377 9.50 6.65 19.70
C ALA A 377 10.49 5.55 19.24
N GLY A 378 10.23 4.92 18.09
CA GLY A 378 11.11 3.89 17.52
C GLY A 378 11.01 2.55 18.23
N PHE A 379 9.90 2.28 18.94
CA PHE A 379 9.69 0.97 19.54
C PHE A 379 9.60 -0.10 18.44
N PRO A 380 10.29 -1.26 18.60
CA PRO A 380 10.32 -2.31 17.60
C PRO A 380 9.04 -3.15 17.62
N VAL A 381 7.89 -2.52 17.37
CA VAL A 381 6.61 -3.20 17.18
C VAL A 381 6.53 -3.78 15.78
N GLN A 382 5.99 -4.98 15.66
CA GLN A 382 5.73 -5.64 14.38
C GLN A 382 4.44 -5.12 13.75
N CYS A 383 3.39 -4.96 14.57
CA CYS A 383 2.07 -4.52 14.15
C CYS A 383 1.49 -3.54 15.20
N ILE A 384 0.69 -2.59 14.74
CA ILE A 384 -0.17 -1.77 15.59
C ILE A 384 -1.48 -1.51 14.87
N GLU A 385 -2.52 -2.22 15.29
CA GLU A 385 -3.82 -2.23 14.64
C GLU A 385 -4.85 -1.51 15.51
N PHE A 386 -5.66 -0.67 14.89
CA PHE A 386 -6.80 -0.03 15.52
C PHE A 386 -8.09 -0.77 15.16
N LEU A 387 -8.98 -0.97 16.13
CA LEU A 387 -10.35 -1.44 15.94
C LEU A 387 -11.30 -0.49 16.68
N ASP A 388 -12.35 -0.03 16.01
CA ASP A 388 -13.39 0.78 16.66
C ASP A 388 -14.29 -0.03 17.60
N ALA A 389 -15.08 0.65 18.42
CA ALA A 389 -15.98 0.02 19.39
C ALA A 389 -16.99 -0.94 18.72
N ARG A 390 -17.47 -0.60 17.52
CA ARG A 390 -18.45 -1.38 16.77
C ARG A 390 -17.85 -2.70 16.27
N THR A 391 -16.60 -2.67 15.80
CA THR A 391 -15.83 -3.87 15.44
C THR A 391 -15.60 -4.75 16.66
N MET A 392 -15.25 -4.16 17.81
CA MET A 392 -15.07 -4.91 19.05
C MET A 392 -16.37 -5.58 19.53
N ASN A 393 -17.50 -4.88 19.42
CA ASN A 393 -18.83 -5.45 19.66
C ASN A 393 -19.14 -6.61 18.68
N ALA A 394 -18.86 -6.44 17.39
CA ALA A 394 -19.06 -7.47 16.38
C ALA A 394 -18.29 -8.75 16.72
N ILE A 395 -17.02 -8.62 17.13
CA ILE A 395 -16.18 -9.75 17.54
C ILE A 395 -16.78 -10.49 18.74
N ASN A 396 -17.30 -9.76 19.73
CA ASN A 396 -17.95 -10.37 20.89
C ASN A 396 -19.24 -11.10 20.51
N LEU A 397 -20.05 -10.53 19.61
CA LEU A 397 -21.32 -11.11 19.16
C LEU A 397 -21.14 -12.36 18.30
N ASN A 398 -20.09 -12.39 17.46
CA ASN A 398 -19.78 -13.55 16.60
C ASN A 398 -19.57 -14.84 17.43
N GLY A 399 -19.08 -14.73 18.66
CA GLY A 399 -19.00 -15.84 19.61
C GLY A 399 -17.98 -16.93 19.28
N SER A 400 -17.22 -16.79 18.19
CA SER A 400 -16.16 -17.75 17.80
C SER A 400 -14.92 -17.72 18.70
N LEU A 401 -14.74 -16.65 19.48
CA LEU A 401 -13.59 -16.47 20.36
C LEU A 401 -13.94 -16.75 21.82
N ALA A 402 -13.08 -17.49 22.51
CA ALA A 402 -13.23 -17.74 23.94
C ALA A 402 -13.04 -16.47 24.79
N LYS A 403 -12.21 -15.53 24.33
CA LYS A 403 -11.96 -14.25 24.99
C LYS A 403 -13.00 -13.23 24.56
N LYS A 404 -13.65 -12.61 25.55
CA LYS A 404 -14.43 -11.38 25.36
C LYS A 404 -13.54 -10.15 25.54
N TYR A 405 -13.82 -9.12 24.75
CA TYR A 405 -13.12 -7.84 24.79
C TYR A 405 -14.04 -6.74 25.32
N ASN A 406 -13.47 -5.65 25.82
CA ASN A 406 -14.25 -4.44 26.07
C ASN A 406 -14.65 -3.82 24.73
N GLU A 407 -15.90 -3.35 24.64
CA GLU A 407 -16.48 -2.76 23.42
C GLU A 407 -16.12 -1.27 23.32
N GLU A 408 -14.82 -1.02 23.33
CA GLU A 408 -14.20 0.31 23.31
C GLU A 408 -13.18 0.35 22.17
N PRO A 409 -12.91 1.54 21.59
CA PRO A 409 -11.81 1.71 20.65
C PRO A 409 -10.51 1.10 21.21
N SER A 410 -9.87 0.23 20.44
CA SER A 410 -8.80 -0.63 20.95
C SER A 410 -7.59 -0.67 20.01
N LEU A 411 -6.39 -0.72 20.60
CA LEU A 411 -5.17 -1.05 19.86
C LEU A 411 -4.76 -2.50 20.15
N PHE A 412 -4.41 -3.21 19.09
CA PHE A 412 -3.73 -4.51 19.14
C PHE A 412 -2.28 -4.30 18.72
N ILE A 413 -1.35 -4.51 19.64
CA ILE A 413 0.08 -4.25 19.44
C ILE A 413 0.81 -5.58 19.45
N LYS A 414 1.54 -5.89 18.38
CA LYS A 414 2.38 -7.07 18.30
C LYS A 414 3.84 -6.67 18.47
N PHE A 415 4.49 -7.21 19.49
CA PHE A 415 5.91 -7.02 19.79
C PHE A 415 6.70 -8.18 19.20
N GLN A 416 7.93 -7.94 18.78
CA GLN A 416 8.80 -8.95 18.20
C GLN A 416 10.21 -8.87 18.76
N GLY A 417 10.80 -10.03 19.08
CA GLY A 417 12.17 -10.13 19.60
C GLY A 417 12.33 -11.25 20.63
N SER A 418 13.36 -11.13 21.47
CA SER A 418 13.50 -12.02 22.64
C SER A 418 12.47 -11.67 23.72
N ASP A 419 12.12 -12.64 24.56
CA ASP A 419 11.16 -12.47 25.64
C ASP A 419 11.43 -11.29 26.59
N SER A 420 12.69 -11.05 26.95
CA SER A 420 13.09 -9.89 27.78
C SER A 420 12.87 -8.57 27.05
N ALA A 421 13.42 -8.44 25.83
CA ALA A 421 13.26 -7.25 25.00
C ALA A 421 11.78 -6.89 24.77
N MET A 422 10.95 -7.87 24.42
CA MET A 422 9.51 -7.64 24.25
C MET A 422 8.83 -7.18 25.54
N SER A 423 9.20 -7.76 26.68
CA SER A 423 8.63 -7.40 27.98
C SER A 423 9.04 -5.99 28.43
N ASP A 424 10.27 -5.58 28.17
CA ASP A 424 10.74 -4.24 28.53
C ASP A 424 10.12 -3.16 27.63
N VAL A 425 10.07 -3.40 26.32
CA VAL A 425 9.35 -2.52 25.38
C VAL A 425 7.86 -2.43 25.74
N ALA A 426 7.22 -3.54 26.11
CA ALA A 426 5.81 -3.53 26.50
C ALA A 426 5.53 -2.67 27.74
N LYS A 427 6.46 -2.62 28.73
CA LYS A 427 6.33 -1.73 29.90
C LYS A 427 6.43 -0.26 29.51
N GLU A 428 7.36 0.09 28.63
CA GLU A 428 7.51 1.47 28.14
C GLU A 428 6.29 1.90 27.30
N VAL A 429 5.82 1.02 26.42
CA VAL A 429 4.59 1.23 25.66
C VAL A 429 3.39 1.37 26.60
N GLN A 430 3.29 0.56 27.67
CA GLN A 430 2.21 0.68 28.65
C GLN A 430 2.19 2.06 29.34
N VAL A 431 3.36 2.59 29.70
CA VAL A 431 3.49 3.95 30.27
C VAL A 431 3.05 5.00 29.25
N LEU A 432 3.48 4.86 27.99
CA LEU A 432 3.16 5.78 26.91
C LEU A 432 1.66 5.77 26.58
N VAL A 433 1.04 4.61 26.38
CA VAL A 433 -0.40 4.56 26.04
C VAL A 433 -1.25 5.10 27.19
N LYS A 434 -0.81 4.93 28.46
CA LYS A 434 -1.49 5.49 29.63
C LYS A 434 -1.46 7.02 29.65
N LYS A 435 -0.40 7.67 29.15
CA LYS A 435 -0.32 9.14 28.98
C LYS A 435 -1.44 9.68 28.07
N HIS A 436 -1.87 8.87 27.11
CA HIS A 436 -2.99 9.17 26.20
C HIS A 436 -4.34 8.62 26.68
N GLY A 437 -4.45 8.18 27.94
CA GLY A 437 -5.71 7.68 28.50
C GLY A 437 -6.00 6.20 28.20
N GLY A 438 -5.01 5.45 27.69
CA GLY A 438 -5.12 4.00 27.50
C GLY A 438 -5.37 3.25 28.82
N ALA A 439 -6.30 2.30 28.78
CA ALA A 439 -6.75 1.48 29.89
C ALA A 439 -6.73 -0.02 29.55
N ASN A 440 -6.95 -0.88 30.55
CA ASN A 440 -7.10 -2.34 30.37
C ASN A 440 -5.95 -3.01 29.59
N PHE A 441 -4.73 -2.51 29.74
CA PHE A 441 -3.55 -3.04 29.02
C PHE A 441 -3.31 -4.51 29.40
N SER A 442 -3.53 -5.41 28.44
CA SER A 442 -3.39 -6.86 28.58
C SER A 442 -2.27 -7.37 27.70
N PHE A 443 -1.14 -7.80 28.27
CA PHE A 443 0.00 -8.35 27.54
C PHE A 443 0.10 -9.87 27.71
N SER A 444 0.27 -10.58 26.59
CA SER A 444 0.35 -12.04 26.56
C SER A 444 1.57 -12.57 27.30
N LYS A 445 1.38 -13.60 28.13
CA LYS A 445 2.47 -14.27 28.87
C LYS A 445 3.20 -15.33 28.05
N ASN A 446 2.50 -15.94 27.09
CA ASN A 446 2.98 -17.04 26.26
C ASN A 446 2.34 -17.00 24.86
N ASP A 447 2.83 -17.86 23.97
CA ASP A 447 2.41 -17.91 22.57
C ASP A 447 0.91 -18.22 22.40
N LYS A 448 0.34 -19.05 23.28
CA LYS A 448 -1.09 -19.38 23.23
C LYS A 448 -1.94 -18.14 23.51
N GLU A 449 -1.63 -17.40 24.57
CA GLU A 449 -2.33 -16.15 24.90
C GLU A 449 -2.09 -15.08 23.82
N ALA A 450 -0.88 -15.01 23.24
CA ALA A 450 -0.59 -14.10 22.14
C ALA A 450 -1.46 -14.40 20.90
N GLN A 451 -1.60 -15.68 20.56
CA GLN A 451 -2.50 -16.12 19.49
C GLN A 451 -3.95 -15.78 19.82
N GLU A 452 -4.44 -16.11 21.02
CA GLU A 452 -5.82 -15.81 21.46
C GLU A 452 -6.15 -14.31 21.37
N LEU A 453 -5.24 -13.43 21.81
CA LEU A 453 -5.39 -11.98 21.65
C LEU A 453 -5.42 -11.56 20.18
N TRP A 454 -4.49 -12.07 19.37
CA TRP A 454 -4.40 -11.69 17.95
C TRP A 454 -5.58 -12.21 17.12
N GLN A 455 -6.23 -13.31 17.53
CA GLN A 455 -7.41 -13.81 16.85
C GLN A 455 -8.57 -12.80 16.85
N GLY A 456 -8.66 -11.91 17.84
CA GLY A 456 -9.62 -10.80 17.83
C GLY A 456 -9.50 -9.96 16.56
N ARG A 457 -8.28 -9.52 16.24
CA ARG A 457 -7.99 -8.77 15.01
C ARG A 457 -8.24 -9.58 13.73
N LYS A 458 -7.89 -10.87 13.73
CA LYS A 458 -8.08 -11.75 12.54
C LYS A 458 -9.54 -12.08 12.27
N ALA A 459 -10.38 -12.12 13.30
CA ALA A 459 -11.80 -12.40 13.19
C ALA A 459 -12.63 -11.19 12.74
N ALA A 460 -12.06 -9.98 12.68
CA ALA A 460 -12.79 -8.73 12.47
C ALA A 460 -13.71 -8.76 11.23
N LEU A 461 -13.18 -9.07 10.04
CA LEU A 461 -13.97 -9.12 8.80
C LEU A 461 -15.18 -10.06 8.92
N TRP A 462 -14.94 -11.29 9.35
CA TRP A 462 -15.99 -12.31 9.52
C TRP A 462 -17.00 -11.93 10.61
N SER A 463 -16.55 -11.23 11.64
CA SER A 463 -17.41 -10.76 12.72
C SER A 463 -18.32 -9.62 12.26
N VAL A 464 -17.82 -8.70 11.44
CA VAL A 464 -18.62 -7.61 10.86
C VAL A 464 -19.69 -8.16 9.92
N LEU A 465 -19.35 -9.11 9.05
CA LEU A 465 -20.32 -9.80 8.19
C LEU A 465 -21.44 -10.47 8.99
N ALA A 466 -21.14 -10.99 10.17
CA ALA A 466 -22.10 -11.67 11.03
C ALA A 466 -23.02 -10.71 11.82
N LEU A 467 -22.85 -9.39 11.73
CA LEU A 467 -23.72 -8.42 12.42
C LEU A 467 -25.14 -8.37 11.84
N LYS A 468 -25.31 -8.69 10.56
CA LYS A 468 -26.59 -8.62 9.86
C LYS A 468 -26.73 -9.86 8.97
N ASP A 469 -27.60 -10.78 9.38
CA ASP A 469 -27.85 -12.02 8.64
C ASP A 469 -28.25 -11.73 7.18
N GLY A 470 -27.59 -12.41 6.24
CA GLY A 470 -27.84 -12.26 4.80
C GLY A 470 -27.34 -10.94 4.20
N ALA A 471 -26.64 -10.08 4.97
CA ALA A 471 -26.00 -8.89 4.43
C ALA A 471 -24.72 -9.24 3.64
N ARG A 472 -24.40 -8.36 2.70
CA ARG A 472 -23.13 -8.25 1.99
C ARG A 472 -22.35 -7.07 2.58
N VAL A 473 -21.05 -6.96 2.28
CA VAL A 473 -20.16 -5.97 2.87
C VAL A 473 -19.29 -5.27 1.83
N TRP A 474 -19.52 -3.99 1.56
CA TRP A 474 -18.53 -3.23 0.80
C TRP A 474 -17.28 -3.05 1.65
N THR A 475 -16.21 -3.78 1.31
CA THR A 475 -14.90 -3.66 1.93
C THR A 475 -14.07 -2.70 1.09
N THR A 476 -13.65 -1.58 1.70
CA THR A 476 -12.81 -0.58 1.04
C THR A 476 -11.74 -0.06 2.00
N ASP A 477 -10.73 0.58 1.45
CA ASP A 477 -9.60 1.14 2.18
C ASP A 477 -9.27 2.56 1.69
N VAL A 478 -8.72 3.38 2.59
CA VAL A 478 -8.03 4.63 2.24
C VAL A 478 -6.88 4.82 3.23
N CYS A 479 -5.88 5.60 2.85
CA CYS A 479 -4.78 5.96 3.74
C CYS A 479 -4.61 7.48 3.79
N VAL A 480 -4.32 8.01 4.97
CA VAL A 480 -4.07 9.45 5.20
C VAL A 480 -2.80 9.62 6.04
N PRO A 481 -2.18 10.81 6.06
CA PRO A 481 -1.15 11.11 7.04
C PRO A 481 -1.67 10.78 8.44
N ILE A 482 -0.90 10.03 9.24
CA ILE A 482 -1.37 9.45 10.52
C ILE A 482 -2.05 10.51 11.43
N SER A 483 -1.54 11.75 11.42
CA SER A 483 -2.13 12.89 12.14
C SER A 483 -3.57 13.26 11.76
N LYS A 484 -4.06 12.81 10.61
CA LYS A 484 -5.40 13.07 10.07
C LYS A 484 -6.33 11.87 10.18
N LEU A 485 -5.80 10.70 10.53
CA LEU A 485 -6.57 9.46 10.65
C LEU A 485 -7.74 9.53 11.65
N PRO A 486 -7.62 10.15 12.85
CA PRO A 486 -8.75 10.23 13.78
C PRO A 486 -9.94 10.92 13.16
N ARG A 487 -9.68 12.09 12.56
CA ARG A 487 -10.68 12.90 11.89
C ARG A 487 -11.33 12.15 10.73
N LEU A 488 -10.54 11.43 9.92
CA LEU A 488 -11.07 10.60 8.84
C LEU A 488 -12.07 9.56 9.37
N VAL A 489 -11.69 8.82 10.41
CA VAL A 489 -12.53 7.75 10.98
C VAL A 489 -13.79 8.32 11.62
N GLU A 490 -13.68 9.40 12.40
CA GLU A 490 -14.83 10.05 13.05
C GLU A 490 -15.83 10.60 12.02
N GLU A 491 -15.37 11.41 11.06
CA GLU A 491 -16.24 11.99 10.03
C GLU A 491 -16.86 10.92 9.13
N THR A 492 -16.14 9.83 8.84
CA THR A 492 -16.65 8.71 8.04
C THR A 492 -17.69 7.89 8.82
N THR A 493 -17.46 7.65 10.10
CA THR A 493 -18.44 7.00 10.99
C THR A 493 -19.72 7.81 11.04
N GLU A 494 -19.62 9.12 11.25
CA GLU A 494 -20.79 10.02 11.27
C GLU A 494 -21.54 10.03 9.93
N ASP A 495 -20.84 9.98 8.80
CA ASP A 495 -21.46 9.98 7.48
C ASP A 495 -22.28 8.70 7.25
N PHE A 496 -21.72 7.53 7.56
CA PHE A 496 -22.45 6.26 7.47
C PHE A 496 -23.63 6.20 8.45
N ASP A 497 -23.47 6.71 9.68
CA ASP A 497 -24.56 6.76 10.66
C ASP A 497 -25.70 7.67 10.19
N LYS A 498 -25.40 8.83 9.60
CA LYS A 498 -26.42 9.73 9.00
C LYS A 498 -27.16 9.07 7.82
N ARG A 499 -26.49 8.15 7.12
CA ARG A 499 -27.05 7.35 6.02
C ARG A 499 -27.81 6.11 6.49
N GLY A 500 -27.78 5.79 7.79
CA GLY A 500 -28.41 4.58 8.33
C GLY A 500 -27.68 3.29 7.94
N ILE A 501 -26.40 3.36 7.59
CA ILE A 501 -25.57 2.22 7.19
C ILE A 501 -24.68 1.80 8.36
N ILE A 502 -24.68 0.51 8.68
CA ILE A 502 -23.75 -0.06 9.65
C ILE A 502 -22.39 -0.23 8.98
N ALA A 503 -21.44 0.65 9.33
CA ALA A 503 -20.04 0.53 8.93
C ALA A 503 -19.15 0.28 10.13
N CYS A 504 -18.15 -0.59 9.99
CA CYS A 504 -17.11 -0.84 11.00
C CYS A 504 -15.74 -0.42 10.46
N HIS A 505 -14.93 0.20 11.32
CA HIS A 505 -13.64 0.76 10.94
C HIS A 505 -12.50 0.13 11.74
N PHE A 506 -11.51 -0.41 11.04
CA PHE A 506 -10.29 -0.94 11.64
C PHE A 506 -9.13 -0.89 10.65
N GLY A 507 -7.89 -0.84 11.12
CA GLY A 507 -6.76 -0.80 10.20
C GLY A 507 -5.39 -0.62 10.83
N HIS A 508 -4.42 -0.42 9.94
CA HIS A 508 -3.01 -0.31 10.25
C HIS A 508 -2.69 1.14 10.66
N VAL A 509 -3.05 1.50 11.90
CA VAL A 509 -2.88 2.88 12.39
C VAL A 509 -1.40 3.34 12.39
N GLY A 510 -0.46 2.41 12.43
CA GLY A 510 0.98 2.71 12.39
C GLY A 510 1.49 3.26 11.06
N ASP A 511 0.74 3.10 9.96
CA ASP A 511 1.07 3.65 8.65
C ASP A 511 -0.04 4.53 8.04
N GLY A 512 -1.16 4.70 8.76
CA GLY A 512 -2.23 5.63 8.38
C GLY A 512 -3.35 5.00 7.54
N ASN A 513 -3.31 3.68 7.31
CA ASN A 513 -4.34 2.96 6.57
C ASN A 513 -5.56 2.60 7.45
N VAL A 514 -6.77 2.74 6.90
CA VAL A 514 -8.00 2.25 7.52
C VAL A 514 -8.90 1.54 6.52
N HIS A 515 -9.44 0.41 6.96
CA HIS A 515 -10.48 -0.34 6.29
C HIS A 515 -11.85 0.09 6.81
N SER A 516 -12.79 0.27 5.88
CA SER A 516 -14.20 0.49 6.17
C SER A 516 -15.03 -0.63 5.57
N LEU A 517 -15.78 -1.31 6.42
CA LEU A 517 -16.66 -2.41 6.05
C LEU A 517 -18.11 -1.97 6.21
N ALA A 518 -18.75 -1.57 5.13
CA ALA A 518 -20.12 -1.06 5.11
C ALA A 518 -21.11 -2.15 4.69
N LEU A 519 -22.05 -2.50 5.58
CA LEU A 519 -23.02 -3.57 5.37
C LEU A 519 -24.22 -3.08 4.55
N PHE A 520 -24.69 -3.92 3.63
CA PHE A 520 -25.91 -3.70 2.86
C PHE A 520 -26.61 -5.03 2.52
N SER A 521 -27.91 -4.99 2.23
CA SER A 521 -28.74 -6.19 2.02
C SER A 521 -29.56 -6.15 0.73
N ASN A 522 -29.56 -5.03 0.01
CA ASN A 522 -30.30 -4.84 -1.23
C ASN A 522 -29.68 -3.71 -2.07
N ASP A 523 -30.14 -3.56 -3.30
CA ASP A 523 -29.59 -2.58 -4.27
C ASP A 523 -29.80 -1.13 -3.80
N THR A 524 -30.88 -0.83 -3.07
CA THR A 524 -31.10 0.51 -2.51
C THR A 524 -30.05 0.85 -1.45
N GLU A 525 -29.79 -0.06 -0.51
CA GLU A 525 -28.71 0.11 0.48
C GLU A 525 -27.33 0.15 -0.21
N LEU A 526 -27.12 -0.61 -1.29
CA LEU A 526 -25.88 -0.59 -2.06
C LEU A 526 -25.56 0.80 -2.64
N GLU A 527 -26.55 1.48 -3.24
CA GLU A 527 -26.33 2.84 -3.75
C GLU A 527 -26.01 3.84 -2.62
N ILE A 528 -26.65 3.70 -1.45
CA ILE A 528 -26.34 4.54 -0.28
C ILE A 528 -24.91 4.27 0.23
N VAL A 529 -24.51 3.00 0.30
CA VAL A 529 -23.14 2.61 0.66
C VAL A 529 -22.14 3.19 -0.33
N LYS A 530 -22.43 3.09 -1.63
CA LYS A 530 -21.60 3.63 -2.70
C LYS A 530 -21.35 5.13 -2.48
N GLU A 531 -22.40 5.92 -2.27
CA GLU A 531 -22.25 7.36 -1.97
C GLU A 531 -21.38 7.64 -0.75
N GLY A 532 -21.55 6.88 0.34
CA GLY A 532 -20.73 7.01 1.54
C GLY A 532 -19.26 6.65 1.30
N VAL A 533 -19.00 5.62 0.48
CA VAL A 533 -17.65 5.23 0.05
C VAL A 533 -17.00 6.32 -0.82
N HIS A 534 -17.71 6.89 -1.80
CA HIS A 534 -17.21 8.01 -2.60
C HIS A 534 -16.80 9.18 -1.70
N GLU A 535 -17.67 9.59 -0.78
CA GLU A 535 -17.39 10.71 0.12
C GLU A 535 -16.22 10.40 1.09
N MET A 536 -16.08 9.15 1.55
CA MET A 536 -14.90 8.70 2.30
C MET A 536 -13.60 8.85 1.49
N VAL A 537 -13.61 8.46 0.21
CA VAL A 537 -12.45 8.58 -0.68
C VAL A 537 -12.08 10.05 -0.92
N HIS A 538 -13.04 10.88 -1.30
CA HIS A 538 -12.81 12.32 -1.48
C HIS A 538 -12.33 12.98 -0.17
N ARG A 539 -12.86 12.58 0.97
CA ARG A 539 -12.39 13.05 2.28
C ARG A 539 -10.93 12.68 2.51
N ALA A 540 -10.52 11.44 2.24
CA ALA A 540 -9.14 11.01 2.37
C ALA A 540 -8.20 11.87 1.50
N ILE A 541 -8.57 12.11 0.24
CA ILE A 541 -7.79 12.96 -0.68
C ILE A 541 -7.70 14.40 -0.16
N ARG A 542 -8.81 15.01 0.28
CA ARG A 542 -8.81 16.36 0.89
C ARG A 542 -7.94 16.45 2.15
N LEU A 543 -7.75 15.34 2.87
CA LEU A 543 -6.88 15.26 4.04
C LEU A 543 -5.41 14.99 3.68
N GLY A 544 -5.06 15.01 2.39
CA GLY A 544 -3.71 14.76 1.88
C GLY A 544 -3.35 13.27 1.85
N GLY A 545 -4.35 12.41 1.82
CA GLY A 545 -4.22 10.96 1.71
C GLY A 545 -4.39 10.45 0.29
N THR A 546 -4.76 9.17 0.18
CA THR A 546 -4.91 8.41 -1.06
C THR A 546 -6.24 7.65 -1.06
N CYS A 547 -6.82 7.47 -2.26
CA CYS A 547 -8.04 6.70 -2.49
C CYS A 547 -7.89 5.21 -2.17
N THR A 548 -6.66 4.69 -2.06
CA THR A 548 -6.40 3.29 -1.69
C THR A 548 -5.08 3.17 -0.91
N GLY A 549 -5.10 2.49 0.23
CA GLY A 549 -3.90 2.22 1.01
C GLY A 549 -3.15 0.98 0.52
N GLU A 550 -3.87 -0.07 0.14
CA GLU A 550 -3.33 -1.40 -0.18
C GLU A 550 -4.11 -2.22 -1.20
N HIS A 551 -5.39 -1.94 -1.46
CA HIS A 551 -6.21 -2.77 -2.36
C HIS A 551 -5.91 -2.53 -3.84
N GLY A 552 -5.38 -1.36 -4.21
CA GLY A 552 -5.12 -0.96 -5.59
C GLY A 552 -6.26 -0.11 -6.17
N VAL A 553 -6.15 0.19 -7.46
CA VAL A 553 -7.09 1.05 -8.18
C VAL A 553 -8.13 0.20 -8.92
N GLY A 554 -7.66 -0.84 -9.62
CA GLY A 554 -8.49 -1.71 -10.44
C GLY A 554 -9.39 -0.93 -11.41
N ILE A 555 -10.65 -1.30 -11.48
CA ILE A 555 -11.72 -0.52 -12.13
C ILE A 555 -12.43 0.39 -11.11
N GLY A 556 -12.43 0.00 -9.83
CA GLY A 556 -13.26 0.59 -8.80
C GLY A 556 -12.86 2.00 -8.35
N LYS A 557 -11.58 2.35 -8.51
CA LYS A 557 -11.04 3.62 -8.01
C LYS A 557 -10.35 4.47 -9.08
N VAL A 558 -10.48 4.09 -10.36
CA VAL A 558 -9.84 4.81 -11.49
C VAL A 558 -10.26 6.28 -11.54
N GLU A 559 -11.53 6.56 -11.21
CA GLU A 559 -12.09 7.91 -11.26
C GLU A 559 -11.43 8.91 -10.28
N TYR A 560 -10.81 8.43 -9.20
CA TYR A 560 -10.21 9.29 -8.19
C TYR A 560 -8.76 9.69 -8.51
N LEU A 561 -8.13 9.04 -9.49
CA LEU A 561 -6.70 9.22 -9.75
C LEU A 561 -6.34 10.63 -10.21
N GLU A 562 -7.20 11.27 -11.01
CA GLU A 562 -6.95 12.65 -11.44
C GLU A 562 -7.12 13.64 -10.29
N GLU A 563 -8.04 13.39 -9.37
CA GLU A 563 -8.20 14.21 -8.15
C GLU A 563 -7.01 14.03 -7.19
N GLU A 564 -6.53 12.80 -7.01
CA GLU A 564 -5.42 12.49 -6.10
C GLU A 564 -4.06 12.93 -6.66
N LEU A 565 -3.75 12.56 -7.91
CA LEU A 565 -2.40 12.69 -8.49
C LEU A 565 -2.26 13.90 -9.44
N GLY A 566 -3.39 14.45 -9.90
CA GLY A 566 -3.44 15.46 -10.95
C GLY A 566 -3.34 14.85 -12.36
N GLU A 567 -4.03 15.48 -13.31
CA GLU A 567 -4.09 15.07 -14.73
C GLU A 567 -2.71 14.87 -15.36
N GLY A 568 -1.71 15.67 -15.00
CA GLY A 568 -0.34 15.59 -15.53
C GLY A 568 0.38 14.32 -15.08
N THR A 569 0.21 13.90 -13.82
CA THR A 569 0.78 12.65 -13.31
C THR A 569 0.08 11.45 -13.95
N VAL A 570 -1.26 11.48 -14.02
CA VAL A 570 -2.03 10.44 -14.71
C VAL A 570 -1.64 10.37 -16.19
N GLY A 571 -1.47 11.52 -16.86
CA GLY A 571 -1.01 11.59 -18.25
C GLY A 571 0.40 11.03 -18.46
N LEU A 572 1.31 11.17 -17.48
CA LEU A 572 2.61 10.50 -17.51
C LEU A 572 2.45 8.98 -17.42
N MET A 573 1.63 8.49 -16.49
CA MET A 573 1.33 7.05 -16.35
C MET A 573 0.76 6.47 -17.65
N GLU A 574 -0.17 7.18 -18.30
CA GLU A 574 -0.71 6.78 -19.60
C GLU A 574 0.35 6.79 -20.71
N THR A 575 1.26 7.75 -20.71
CA THR A 575 2.36 7.82 -21.69
C THR A 575 3.26 6.59 -21.57
N VAL A 576 3.61 6.21 -20.33
CA VAL A 576 4.39 5.00 -20.05
C VAL A 576 3.62 3.76 -20.50
N LYS A 577 2.34 3.64 -20.15
CA LYS A 577 1.48 2.52 -20.58
C LYS A 577 1.42 2.39 -22.09
N ARG A 578 1.17 3.48 -22.83
CA ARG A 578 1.10 3.46 -24.30
C ARG A 578 2.46 3.15 -24.95
N THR A 579 3.56 3.46 -24.27
CA THR A 579 4.90 3.14 -24.76
C THR A 579 5.22 1.65 -24.57
N ILE A 580 4.87 1.08 -23.42
CA ILE A 580 5.14 -0.33 -23.09
C ILE A 580 4.13 -1.27 -23.78
N ASP A 581 2.86 -0.85 -23.86
CA ASP A 581 1.75 -1.58 -24.45
C ASP A 581 0.98 -0.72 -25.48
N PRO A 582 1.53 -0.51 -26.70
CA PRO A 582 0.89 0.33 -27.71
C PRO A 582 -0.49 -0.17 -28.17
N LEU A 583 -0.76 -1.48 -28.03
CA LEU A 583 -2.06 -2.07 -28.37
C LEU A 583 -3.03 -2.07 -27.19
N ASN A 584 -2.58 -1.67 -26.00
CA ASN A 584 -3.33 -1.75 -24.74
C ASN A 584 -3.94 -3.14 -24.52
N ILE A 585 -3.20 -4.21 -24.82
CA ILE A 585 -3.70 -5.57 -24.65
C ILE A 585 -3.58 -6.07 -23.20
N PHE A 586 -2.72 -5.50 -22.36
CA PHE A 586 -2.53 -5.95 -20.98
C PHE A 586 -3.47 -5.22 -20.01
N ASN A 587 -4.31 -6.00 -19.36
CA ASN A 587 -5.33 -5.65 -18.37
C ASN A 587 -6.06 -4.31 -18.62
N PRO A 588 -6.71 -4.14 -19.78
CA PRO A 588 -7.33 -2.87 -20.15
C PRO A 588 -8.54 -2.50 -19.29
N GLY A 589 -8.79 -1.19 -19.19
CA GLY A 589 -9.90 -0.59 -18.44
C GLY A 589 -9.60 -0.32 -16.96
N LYS A 590 -8.35 -0.53 -16.52
CA LYS A 590 -7.88 -0.31 -15.14
C LYS A 590 -6.80 0.75 -15.14
N ILE A 591 -6.62 1.45 -14.02
CA ILE A 591 -5.62 2.51 -13.74
C ILE A 591 -5.67 3.74 -14.68
N TYR A 592 -6.00 3.60 -15.96
CA TYR A 592 -5.81 4.64 -16.98
C TYR A 592 -7.17 5.16 -17.48
N PRO A 593 -7.69 6.27 -16.93
CA PRO A 593 -9.03 6.76 -17.24
C PRO A 593 -9.23 7.15 -18.72
N ASN A 594 -8.17 7.57 -19.43
CA ASN A 594 -8.29 8.10 -20.79
C ASN A 594 -7.81 7.14 -21.90
N ILE A 595 -7.54 5.87 -21.59
CA ILE A 595 -7.32 4.83 -22.59
C ILE A 595 -8.65 4.12 -22.86
N LYS A 596 -9.26 4.40 -24.02
CA LYS A 596 -10.61 3.93 -24.39
C LYS A 596 -10.52 3.07 -25.67
N PRO A 597 -10.31 1.75 -25.53
CA PRO A 597 -10.30 0.84 -26.66
C PRO A 597 -11.62 0.84 -27.44
N SER A 598 -11.50 0.81 -28.76
CA SER A 598 -12.60 0.51 -29.68
C SER A 598 -12.46 -0.89 -30.28
N ARG A 599 -13.52 -1.41 -30.91
CA ARG A 599 -13.46 -2.67 -31.67
C ARG A 599 -13.39 -2.38 -33.17
N ARG A 600 -12.65 -3.19 -33.92
CA ARG A 600 -12.75 -3.21 -35.38
C ARG A 600 -14.20 -3.48 -35.80
N GLY A 601 -14.64 -2.76 -36.83
CA GLY A 601 -15.96 -2.91 -37.45
C GLY A 601 -16.18 -4.28 -38.07
#